data_AF-A0A0Q4L9V8-F1
#
_entry.id   AF-A0A0Q4L9V8-F1
#
_cell.length_a   1.000
_cell.length_b   1.000
_cell.length_c   1.000
_cell.angle_alpha   90.00
_cell.angle_beta   90.00
_cell.angle_gamma   90.00
#
_symmetry.space_group_name_H-M   'P 1'
#
loop_
_entity.id
_entity.type
_entity.pdbx_description
1 polymer ?
#
loop_
_entity_poly.entity_id
_entity_poly.type
_entity_poly.pdbx_seq_one_letter_code
_entity_poly.pdbx_strand_id
1 'polypeptide(L)'
;MRGLGAQANLTYIDGEQIVPAAANLAGGRNTVPGVSKYSFNIIGLYELGPASVRLAYDYRSANVDGLGAPGVFTTVYSDAVGRLDLPASYNVHNHVTLTMDATNLLRTPDHSKVKSRKYPRDVRWEARLLSAGVRFRFWSNHNANEFGDRQ
;
A
#
# COMPACT_ATOMS: atom_id res chain seq x y z
N MET A 1 16.07 1.55 -23.66
CA MET A 1 16.22 0.57 -22.57
C MET A 1 15.12 -0.47 -22.73
N ARG A 2 15.43 -1.77 -22.79
CA ARG A 2 14.41 -2.82 -22.97
C ARG A 2 14.04 -3.39 -21.60
N GLY A 3 12.75 -3.66 -21.38
CA GLY A 3 12.26 -4.32 -20.17
C GLY A 3 11.97 -3.42 -18.96
N LEU A 4 12.32 -2.14 -19.00
CA LEU A 4 11.92 -1.20 -17.94
C LEU A 4 10.50 -0.69 -18.16
N GLY A 5 9.75 -0.57 -17.07
CA GLY A 5 8.48 0.13 -17.03
C GLY A 5 8.28 0.84 -15.69
N ALA A 6 7.21 1.61 -15.60
CA ALA A 6 6.79 2.24 -14.36
C ALA A 6 5.28 2.45 -14.36
N GLN A 7 4.71 2.50 -13.16
CA GLN A 7 3.32 2.88 -12.91
C GLN A 7 3.28 3.84 -11.72
N ALA A 8 2.36 4.79 -11.73
CA ALA A 8 2.09 5.63 -10.58
C ALA A 8 0.60 5.96 -10.49
N ASN A 9 0.10 6.08 -9.26
CA ASN A 9 -1.23 6.58 -8.96
C ASN A 9 -1.12 7.63 -7.85
N LEU A 10 -1.84 8.74 -7.98
CA LEU A 10 -1.91 9.82 -6.99
C LEU A 10 -3.38 10.10 -6.69
N THR A 11 -3.70 10.26 -5.42
CA THR A 11 -5.04 10.61 -4.96
C THR A 11 -4.98 11.86 -4.08
N TYR A 12 -5.88 12.79 -4.36
CA TYR A 12 -6.12 14.00 -3.55
C TYR A 12 -7.56 13.98 -3.07
N ILE A 13 -7.76 14.19 -1.76
CA ILE A 13 -9.10 14.23 -1.17
C ILE A 13 -9.21 15.47 -0.29
N ASP A 14 -10.17 16.33 -0.62
CA ASP A 14 -10.60 17.44 0.23
C ASP A 14 -12.04 17.17 0.68
N GLY A 15 -12.17 16.58 1.87
CA GLY A 15 -13.44 16.13 2.42
C GLY A 15 -13.68 16.75 3.79
N GLU A 16 -14.85 17.36 3.95
CA GLU A 16 -15.29 17.95 5.20
C GLU A 16 -16.61 17.32 5.65
N GLN A 17 -16.80 17.25 6.96
CA GLN A 17 -18.04 16.85 7.59
C GLN A 17 -18.52 17.93 8.55
N ILE A 18 -19.83 18.08 8.67
CA ILE A 18 -20.45 18.92 9.69
C ILE A 18 -20.65 18.04 10.94
N VAL A 19 -19.99 18.42 12.03
CA VAL A 19 -20.12 17.73 13.31
C VAL A 19 -21.01 18.57 14.22
N PRO A 20 -22.13 18.04 14.75
CA PRO A 20 -22.94 18.75 15.73
C PRO A 20 -22.13 19.02 17.00
N ALA A 21 -22.34 20.18 17.63
CA ALA A 21 -21.64 20.53 18.88
C ALA A 21 -21.87 19.51 20.00
N ALA A 22 -23.04 18.82 20.01
CA ALA A 22 -23.31 17.73 20.95
C ALA A 22 -22.34 16.53 20.81
N ALA A 23 -21.71 16.35 19.64
CA ALA A 23 -20.85 15.20 19.36
C ALA A 23 -19.36 15.43 19.66
N ASN A 24 -18.89 16.68 19.74
CA ASN A 24 -17.47 16.98 20.01
C ASN A 24 -17.22 18.31 20.77
N LEU A 25 -18.25 18.96 21.30
CA LEU A 25 -18.25 20.28 21.98
C LEU A 25 -17.78 21.50 21.15
N ALA A 26 -17.05 21.29 20.06
CA ALA A 26 -16.59 22.36 19.16
C ALA A 26 -17.61 22.68 18.06
N GLY A 27 -18.34 21.66 17.58
CA GLY A 27 -19.20 21.76 16.41
C GLY A 27 -18.45 22.07 15.11
N GLY A 28 -19.17 22.36 14.04
CA GLY A 28 -18.64 22.96 12.83
C GLY A 28 -18.06 22.00 11.78
N ARG A 29 -17.39 22.56 10.78
CA ARG A 29 -16.76 21.84 9.66
C ARG A 29 -15.45 21.24 10.13
N ASN A 30 -15.33 19.92 10.04
CA ASN A 30 -14.17 19.15 10.46
C ASN A 30 -13.71 18.25 9.32
N THR A 31 -12.43 17.86 9.31
CA THR A 31 -11.92 16.86 8.36
C THR A 31 -12.60 15.52 8.61
N VAL A 32 -12.81 14.73 7.55
CA VAL A 32 -13.29 13.35 7.70
C VAL A 32 -12.17 12.47 8.31
N PRO A 33 -12.40 11.80 9.45
CA PRO A 33 -11.41 10.92 10.05
C PRO A 33 -11.07 9.72 9.16
N GLY A 34 -9.84 9.22 9.27
CA GLY A 34 -9.31 8.12 8.46
C GLY A 34 -8.86 8.53 7.05
N VAL A 35 -9.16 9.75 6.60
CA VAL A 35 -8.89 10.19 5.22
C VAL A 35 -7.61 11.02 5.14
N SER A 36 -6.62 10.51 4.41
CA SER A 36 -5.40 11.26 4.10
C SER A 36 -5.66 12.22 2.94
N LYS A 37 -5.19 13.46 3.05
CA LYS A 37 -5.36 14.48 1.99
C LYS A 37 -4.59 14.11 0.71
N TYR A 38 -3.42 13.49 0.86
CA TYR A 38 -2.62 12.97 -0.24
C TYR A 38 -2.25 11.52 0.01
N SER A 39 -2.39 10.69 -1.00
CA SER A 39 -1.80 9.35 -1.04
C SER A 39 -1.31 9.04 -2.44
N PHE A 40 -0.24 8.27 -2.55
CA PHE A 40 0.27 7.82 -3.83
C PHE A 40 0.90 6.44 -3.75
N ASN A 41 0.95 5.77 -4.89
CA ASN A 41 1.68 4.53 -5.11
C ASN A 41 2.55 4.72 -6.35
N ILE A 42 3.84 4.40 -6.26
CA ILE A 42 4.79 4.44 -7.37
C ILE A 42 5.44 3.07 -7.49
N ILE A 43 5.44 2.50 -8.69
CA ILE A 43 5.98 1.19 -9.00
C ILE A 43 7.00 1.33 -10.13
N GLY A 44 8.23 0.90 -9.89
CA GLY A 44 9.20 0.60 -10.94
C GLY A 44 9.17 -0.90 -11.25
N LEU A 45 9.26 -1.26 -12.52
CA LEU A 45 9.33 -2.66 -12.96
C LEU A 45 10.46 -2.88 -13.96
N TYR A 46 11.08 -4.04 -13.87
CA TYR A 46 12.06 -4.53 -14.81
C TYR A 46 11.72 -5.96 -15.18
N GLU A 47 11.42 -6.20 -16.45
CA GLU A 47 11.12 -7.50 -17.02
C GLU A 47 11.96 -7.70 -18.28
N LEU A 48 12.98 -8.54 -18.20
CA LEU A 48 13.81 -8.88 -19.35
C LEU A 48 14.29 -10.33 -19.27
N GLY A 49 13.91 -11.11 -20.28
CA GLY A 49 14.28 -12.52 -20.37
C GLY A 49 13.78 -13.29 -19.14
N PRO A 50 14.67 -13.96 -18.37
CA PRO A 50 14.27 -14.75 -17.21
C PRO A 50 13.98 -13.94 -15.95
N ALA A 51 14.35 -12.66 -15.90
CA ALA A 51 14.26 -11.84 -14.69
C ALA A 51 13.03 -10.92 -14.69
N SER A 52 12.30 -10.91 -13.58
CA SER A 52 11.25 -9.93 -13.29
C SER A 52 11.47 -9.36 -11.88
N VAL A 53 11.56 -8.04 -11.77
CA VAL A 53 11.74 -7.31 -10.50
C VAL A 53 10.76 -6.16 -10.47
N ARG A 54 10.14 -5.95 -9.31
CA ARG A 54 9.27 -4.81 -9.06
C ARG A 54 9.69 -4.14 -7.77
N LEU A 55 9.66 -2.80 -7.76
CA LEU A 55 9.87 -1.97 -6.58
C LEU A 55 8.65 -1.09 -6.41
N ALA A 56 7.89 -1.27 -5.33
CA ALA A 56 6.65 -0.55 -5.07
C ALA A 56 6.79 0.31 -3.82
N TYR A 57 6.51 1.60 -3.95
CA TYR A 57 6.48 2.54 -2.84
C TYR A 57 5.07 3.13 -2.67
N ASP A 58 4.48 2.86 -1.52
CA ASP A 58 3.17 3.36 -1.10
C ASP A 58 3.36 4.44 -0.04
N TYR A 59 2.62 5.55 -0.17
CA TYR A 59 2.67 6.65 0.78
C TYR A 59 1.29 7.24 1.05
N ARG A 60 1.06 7.63 2.31
CA ARG A 60 -0.06 8.49 2.70
C ARG A 60 0.43 9.64 3.58
N SER A 61 -0.18 10.80 3.42
CA SER A 61 0.01 11.93 4.33
C SER A 61 -0.56 11.65 5.71
N ALA A 62 -0.27 12.53 6.67
CA ALA A 62 -0.95 12.51 7.96
C ALA A 62 -2.47 12.73 7.77
N ASN A 63 -3.26 12.20 8.70
CA ASN A 63 -4.70 12.37 8.75
C ASN A 63 -5.18 12.53 10.21
N VAL A 64 -6.43 12.97 10.36
CA VAL A 64 -7.15 12.82 11.62
C VAL A 64 -7.61 11.37 11.71
N ASP A 65 -7.22 10.67 12.76
CA ASP A 65 -7.59 9.27 13.00
C ASP A 65 -8.95 9.17 13.71
N GLY A 66 -9.19 10.07 14.66
CA GLY A 66 -10.45 10.15 15.38
C GLY A 66 -10.66 11.51 16.02
N LEU A 67 -11.92 11.95 16.06
CA LEU A 67 -12.32 13.13 16.81
C LEU A 67 -12.54 12.74 18.28
N GLY A 68 -12.14 13.62 19.20
CA GLY A 68 -12.39 13.42 20.63
C GLY A 68 -13.90 13.42 20.95
N ALA A 69 -14.31 12.58 21.90
CA ALA A 69 -15.67 12.55 22.43
C ALA A 69 -15.96 13.82 23.27
N PRO A 70 -17.24 14.18 23.51
CA PRO A 70 -17.58 15.32 24.35
C PRO A 70 -16.96 15.19 25.75
N GLY A 71 -16.23 16.22 26.19
CA GLY A 71 -15.53 16.25 27.48
C GLY A 71 -14.13 15.64 27.46
N VAL A 72 -13.73 14.98 26.36
CA VAL A 72 -12.42 14.38 26.17
C VAL A 72 -11.75 15.00 24.94
N PHE A 73 -10.99 16.07 25.15
CA PHE A 73 -10.30 16.81 24.07
C PHE A 73 -9.08 16.04 23.53
N THR A 74 -9.29 14.88 22.92
CA THR A 74 -8.20 14.02 22.44
C THR A 74 -8.35 13.66 20.98
N THR A 75 -8.50 14.66 20.09
CA THR A 75 -8.38 14.40 18.65
C THR A 75 -7.06 13.70 18.38
N VAL A 76 -7.16 12.54 17.74
CA VAL A 76 -6.03 11.69 17.40
C VAL A 76 -5.64 11.99 15.96
N TYR A 77 -4.35 12.15 15.75
CA TYR A 77 -3.75 12.30 14.43
C TYR A 77 -2.83 11.12 14.18
N SER A 78 -2.91 10.52 13.00
CA SER A 78 -1.90 9.57 12.54
C SER A 78 -0.93 10.31 11.62
N ASP A 79 0.36 10.08 11.83
CA ASP A 79 1.42 10.69 11.02
C ASP A 79 1.42 10.11 9.59
N ALA A 80 2.16 10.80 8.72
CA ALA A 80 2.44 10.30 7.38
C ALA A 80 3.32 9.05 7.46
N VAL A 81 3.10 8.11 6.54
CA VAL A 81 3.84 6.85 6.51
C VAL A 81 4.05 6.38 5.09
N GLY A 82 5.18 5.71 4.87
CA GLY A 82 5.53 5.09 3.60
C GLY A 82 5.95 3.63 3.78
N ARG A 83 5.70 2.82 2.75
CA ARG A 83 6.02 1.39 2.68
C ARG A 83 6.71 1.09 1.36
N LEU A 84 7.79 0.30 1.42
CA LEU A 84 8.56 -0.08 0.24
C LEU A 84 8.64 -1.60 0.17
N ASP A 85 8.19 -2.16 -0.95
CA ASP A 85 8.18 -3.60 -1.20
C ASP A 85 8.98 -3.93 -2.46
N LEU A 86 9.67 -5.07 -2.42
CA LEU A 86 10.51 -5.57 -3.51
C LEU A 86 10.25 -7.07 -3.73
N PRO A 87 9.27 -7.41 -4.57
CA PRO A 87 9.16 -8.76 -5.11
C PRO A 87 10.06 -8.93 -6.34
N ALA A 88 10.71 -10.08 -6.44
CA ALA A 88 11.56 -10.47 -7.55
C ALA A 88 11.40 -11.94 -7.90
N SER A 89 11.63 -12.27 -9.17
CA SER A 89 11.64 -13.65 -9.64
C SER A 89 12.66 -13.86 -10.77
N TYR A 90 13.12 -15.10 -10.87
CA TYR A 90 14.06 -15.53 -11.88
C TYR A 90 13.70 -16.92 -12.42
N ASN A 91 13.45 -17.02 -13.71
CA ASN A 91 13.19 -18.28 -14.39
C ASN A 91 14.50 -19.02 -14.64
N VAL A 92 14.76 -20.05 -13.83
CA VAL A 92 15.95 -20.91 -13.99
C VAL A 92 15.81 -21.76 -15.26
N HIS A 93 14.60 -22.25 -15.51
CA HIS A 93 14.18 -22.98 -16.71
C HIS A 93 12.68 -22.76 -16.94
N ASN A 94 12.14 -23.23 -18.08
CA ASN A 94 10.71 -23.07 -18.43
C ASN A 94 9.71 -23.67 -17.43
N HIS A 95 10.18 -24.53 -16.52
CA HIS A 95 9.37 -25.22 -15.52
C HIS A 95 9.69 -24.81 -14.08
N VAL A 96 10.74 -24.01 -13.85
CA VAL A 96 11.24 -23.70 -12.51
C VAL A 96 11.58 -22.22 -12.40
N THR A 97 10.92 -21.55 -11.46
CA THR A 97 11.13 -20.14 -11.14
C THR A 97 11.52 -20.01 -9.67
N LEU A 98 12.58 -19.26 -9.40
CA LEU A 98 12.90 -18.82 -8.05
C LEU A 98 12.17 -17.51 -7.77
N THR A 99 11.61 -17.35 -6.58
CA THR A 99 10.90 -16.13 -6.16
C THR A 99 11.47 -15.63 -4.84
N MET A 100 11.43 -14.32 -4.66
CA MET A 100 11.76 -13.64 -3.41
C MET A 100 10.79 -12.50 -3.22
N ASP A 101 10.27 -12.34 -2.00
CA ASP A 101 9.47 -11.19 -1.62
C ASP A 101 10.06 -10.54 -0.38
N ALA A 102 10.34 -9.25 -0.46
CA ALA A 102 10.75 -8.45 0.68
C ALA A 102 9.75 -7.31 0.90
N THR A 103 9.00 -7.35 1.99
CA THR A 103 7.95 -6.38 2.28
C THR A 103 8.34 -5.43 3.40
N ASN A 104 7.87 -4.18 3.33
CA ASN A 104 8.10 -3.12 4.31
C ASN A 104 9.59 -2.88 4.62
N LEU A 105 10.39 -2.72 3.57
CA LEU A 105 11.84 -2.52 3.66
C LEU A 105 12.23 -1.29 4.49
N LEU A 106 11.41 -0.23 4.48
CA LEU A 106 11.66 1.01 5.22
C LEU A 106 11.49 0.86 6.73
N ARG A 107 10.64 -0.08 7.19
CA ARG A 107 10.32 -0.29 8.60
C ARG A 107 9.84 0.97 9.32
N THR A 108 9.19 1.89 8.63
CA THR A 108 8.68 3.12 9.26
C THR A 108 7.49 2.77 10.16
N PRO A 109 7.53 2.93 11.49
CA PRO A 109 6.35 2.64 12.30
C PRO A 109 5.20 3.63 12.01
N ASP A 110 3.96 3.18 12.18
CA ASP A 110 2.82 4.09 12.28
C ASP A 110 2.88 4.82 13.63
N HIS A 111 2.82 6.14 13.59
CA HIS A 111 2.78 6.99 14.78
C HIS A 111 1.42 7.67 14.89
N SER A 112 0.82 7.61 16.07
CA SER A 112 -0.36 8.41 16.41
C SER A 112 -0.07 9.34 17.58
N LYS A 113 -0.74 10.49 17.60
CA LYS A 113 -0.57 11.54 18.62
C LYS A 113 -1.89 12.20 18.96
N VAL A 114 -1.95 12.77 20.16
CA VAL A 114 -3.13 13.48 20.67
C VAL A 114 -2.82 14.96 20.83
N LYS A 115 -3.65 15.86 20.31
CA LYS A 115 -3.46 17.33 20.31
C LYS A 115 -2.20 17.85 19.59
N SER A 116 -1.02 17.39 19.97
CA SER A 116 0.27 17.84 19.44
C SER A 116 1.31 16.71 19.44
N ARG A 117 2.44 16.95 18.76
CA ARG A 117 3.56 15.99 18.70
C ARG A 117 4.19 15.65 20.06
N LYS A 118 3.94 16.47 21.10
CA LYS A 118 4.43 16.23 22.46
C LYS A 118 3.66 15.13 23.21
N TYR A 119 2.50 14.72 22.72
CA TYR A 119 1.68 13.67 23.34
C TYR A 119 1.53 12.50 22.37
N PRO A 120 2.55 11.65 22.21
CA PRO A 120 2.44 10.41 21.43
C PRO A 120 1.40 9.50 22.10
N ARG A 121 0.58 8.84 21.27
CA ARG A 121 -0.42 7.88 21.73
C ARG A 121 0.08 6.47 21.45
N ASP A 122 0.23 6.12 20.17
CA ASP A 122 0.67 4.79 19.75
C ASP A 122 1.87 4.86 18.81
N VAL A 123 2.71 3.82 18.89
CA VAL A 123 3.75 3.52 17.91
C VAL A 123 3.57 2.06 17.51
N ARG A 124 3.13 1.82 16.28
CA ARG A 124 2.88 0.46 15.78
C ARG A 124 3.91 0.11 14.71
N TRP A 125 4.63 -0.97 14.97
CA TRP A 125 5.56 -1.54 14.02
C TRP A 125 4.84 -2.60 13.20
N GLU A 126 4.80 -2.40 11.90
CA GLU A 126 4.39 -3.45 10.98
C GLU A 126 5.57 -4.36 10.67
N ALA A 127 5.29 -5.65 10.45
CA ALA A 127 6.33 -6.63 10.19
C ALA A 127 7.11 -6.28 8.90
N ARG A 128 8.42 -6.54 8.92
CA ARG A 128 9.24 -6.64 7.71
C ARG A 128 9.46 -8.11 7.44
N LEU A 129 8.93 -8.62 6.35
CA LEU A 129 9.02 -10.03 5.99
C LEU A 129 9.94 -10.20 4.80
N LEU A 130 10.83 -11.20 4.88
CA LEU A 130 11.59 -11.68 3.75
C LEU A 130 11.19 -13.14 3.54
N SER A 131 10.79 -13.47 2.32
CA SER A 131 10.47 -14.83 1.91
C SER A 131 11.21 -15.18 0.63
N ALA A 132 11.44 -16.47 0.44
CA ALA A 132 11.96 -17.03 -0.80
C ALA A 132 11.19 -18.31 -1.11
N GLY A 133 11.09 -18.64 -2.40
CA GLY A 133 10.32 -19.79 -2.84
C GLY A 133 10.79 -20.34 -4.18
N VAL A 134 10.31 -21.53 -4.50
CA VAL A 134 10.49 -22.19 -5.79
C VAL A 134 9.10 -22.48 -6.34
N ARG A 135 8.84 -22.05 -7.57
CA ARG A 135 7.60 -22.31 -8.28
C ARG A 135 7.86 -23.27 -9.42
N PHE A 136 7.07 -24.35 -9.46
CA PHE A 136 7.05 -25.29 -10.56
C PHE A 136 5.89 -24.97 -11.51
N ARG A 137 6.14 -25.03 -12.81
CA ARG A 137 5.10 -24.87 -13.83
C ARG A 137 5.09 -26.09 -14.74
N PHE A 138 3.96 -26.78 -14.80
CA PHE A 138 3.72 -27.90 -15.71
C PHE A 138 2.74 -27.46 -16.79
N TRP A 139 2.93 -27.92 -18.03
CA TRP A 139 1.95 -27.68 -19.09
C TRP A 139 0.65 -28.45 -18.81
N SER A 140 -0.50 -27.80 -19.00
CA SER A 140 -1.72 -28.46 -19.45
C SER A 140 -1.84 -28.18 -20.95
N ASN A 141 -1.46 -29.15 -21.78
CA ASN A 141 -1.91 -29.18 -23.17
C ASN A 141 -3.39 -29.57 -23.16
N HIS A 142 -4.29 -28.60 -23.32
CA HIS A 142 -5.55 -28.89 -23.99
C HIS A 142 -5.39 -28.42 -25.43
N ASN A 143 -4.92 -29.34 -26.27
CA ASN A 143 -5.21 -29.29 -27.70
C ASN A 143 -6.74 -29.44 -27.83
N ALA A 144 -7.43 -28.34 -28.12
CA ALA A 144 -8.71 -28.41 -28.80
C ALA A 144 -8.47 -28.07 -30.27
N ASN A 145 -7.82 -28.99 -30.99
CA ASN A 145 -8.12 -29.15 -32.40
C ASN A 145 -9.40 -29.97 -32.44
N GLU A 146 -10.50 -29.36 -32.87
CA GLU A 146 -11.48 -29.91 -33.83
C GLU A 146 -12.77 -29.06 -33.81
N PHE A 147 -13.38 -28.96 -34.99
CA PHE A 147 -14.63 -28.26 -35.36
C PHE A 147 -14.50 -26.75 -35.65
N GLY A 148 -14.50 -26.29 -36.91
CA GLY A 148 -14.68 -27.01 -38.16
C GLY A 148 -14.59 -26.04 -39.34
N ASP A 149 -13.86 -26.46 -40.36
CA ASP A 149 -14.16 -26.11 -41.75
C ASP A 149 -15.64 -26.45 -42.01
N ARG A 150 -16.50 -25.44 -42.19
CA ARG A 150 -17.66 -25.49 -43.09
C ARG A 150 -18.10 -24.08 -43.50
N GLN A 151 -18.07 -23.88 -44.82
CA GLN A 151 -18.74 -22.87 -45.67
C GLN A 151 -18.03 -21.51 -45.77
#